data_AF-A0A453FDN0-F1
#
_entry.id   AF-A0A453FDN0-F1
#
_cell.length_a   1.000
_cell.length_b   1.000
_cell.length_c   1.000
_cell.angle_alpha   90.00
_cell.angle_beta   90.00
_cell.angle_gamma   90.00
#
_symmetry.space_group_name_H-M   'P 1'
#
loop_
_entity.id
_entity.type
_entity.pdbx_description
1 polymer ?
#
loop_
_entity_poly.entity_id
_entity_poly.type
_entity_poly.pdbx_seq_one_letter_code
_entity_poly.pdbx_strand_id
1 'polypeptide(L)'
;MSALLPLDLRRGERLSAEVIVCGGAPKEAFKLGEANKFPHALRDCGRINPSKPGARWAIDFMPVGRVMGDMLILPTGDLLLLNGAAQGCSGWVFAREPVLTPLLYSPRKRRGARFRALAASNIPRMYHSSSAVLPDATVLVAGGNTNSAYNFSGVDFPTEVRVERYTPPYLAPELVATRPEIDLASVPANGVKYGDKLTLRFTSRGPAVTEADMKVTMYAPPFTTHGFSQNQRLLVLQVTAFKPEGNKYKITAQTPSKPTLAPPGYYLVFVLVKGVPSKAAWVKIHP
;
A
#
# COMPACT_ATOMS: atom_id res chain seq x y z
N MET A 1 5.24 8.51 8.09
CA MET A 1 4.44 7.81 7.06
C MET A 1 2.96 7.89 7.42
N SER A 2 2.06 7.91 6.43
CA SER A 2 0.62 7.87 6.69
C SER A 2 -0.17 7.26 5.54
N ALA A 3 -1.35 6.69 5.83
CA ALA A 3 -2.29 6.20 4.82
C ALA A 3 -3.74 6.26 5.33
N LEU A 4 -4.70 6.37 4.40
CA LEU A 4 -6.10 6.04 4.66
C LEU A 4 -6.23 4.51 4.59
N LEU A 5 -6.66 3.88 5.69
CA LEU A 5 -6.92 2.44 5.69
C LEU A 5 -7.98 2.08 4.65
N PRO A 6 -7.97 0.85 4.10
CA PRO A 6 -8.92 0.43 3.08
C PRO A 6 -10.37 0.73 3.44
N LEU A 7 -11.07 1.42 2.53
CA LEU A 7 -12.49 1.69 2.68
C LEU A 7 -13.27 0.43 2.30
N ASP A 8 -13.78 -0.27 3.31
CA ASP A 8 -14.56 -1.48 3.11
C ASP A 8 -16.03 -1.15 2.81
N LEU A 9 -16.38 -1.06 1.53
CA LEU A 9 -17.71 -0.65 1.09
C LEU A 9 -18.79 -1.69 1.42
N ARG A 10 -18.39 -2.93 1.71
CA ARG A 10 -19.29 -4.01 2.19
C ARG A 10 -19.94 -3.67 3.53
N ARG A 11 -19.36 -2.72 4.27
CA ARG A 11 -19.86 -2.30 5.59
C ARG A 11 -21.01 -1.29 5.50
N GLY A 12 -21.34 -0.78 4.31
CA GLY A 12 -22.41 0.20 4.13
C GLY A 12 -22.29 1.39 5.09
N GLU A 13 -23.34 1.64 5.87
CA GLU A 13 -23.38 2.72 6.87
C GLU A 13 -22.36 2.58 8.00
N ARG A 14 -21.84 1.36 8.24
CA ARG A 14 -20.80 1.10 9.25
C ARG A 14 -19.38 1.32 8.72
N LEU A 15 -19.22 1.87 7.53
CA LEU A 15 -17.93 2.21 6.95
C LEU A 15 -17.14 3.14 7.88
N SER A 16 -15.84 2.86 8.03
CA SER A 16 -14.94 3.60 8.90
C SER A 16 -13.77 4.08 8.07
N ALA A 17 -13.66 5.41 7.89
CA ALA A 17 -12.50 6.03 7.27
C ALA A 17 -11.43 6.26 8.34
N GLU A 18 -10.57 5.27 8.58
CA GLU A 18 -9.48 5.38 9.54
C GLU A 18 -8.19 5.79 8.84
N VAL A 19 -7.51 6.79 9.39
CA VAL A 19 -6.15 7.17 8.99
C VAL A 19 -5.17 6.50 9.94
N ILE A 20 -4.06 6.01 9.41
CA ILE A 20 -2.90 5.57 10.18
C ILE A 20 -1.73 6.53 9.96
N VAL A 21 -1.00 6.83 11.02
CA VAL A 21 0.24 7.60 11.00
C VAL A 21 1.29 6.82 11.79
N CYS A 22 2.47 6.64 11.20
CA CYS A 22 3.53 5.82 11.76
C CYS A 22 4.90 6.49 11.67
N GLY A 23 5.64 6.40 12.77
CA GLY A 23 7.04 6.82 12.88
C GLY A 23 7.25 8.30 12.67
N GLY A 24 8.38 8.64 12.06
CA GLY A 24 8.90 10.01 12.01
C GLY A 24 10.03 10.20 13.01
N ALA A 25 10.32 11.45 13.34
CA ALA A 25 11.42 11.82 14.22
C ALA A 25 10.92 12.74 15.35
N PRO A 26 11.61 12.79 16.50
CA PRO A 26 11.38 13.83 17.50
C PRO A 26 11.45 15.23 16.90
N LYS A 27 10.71 16.19 17.47
CA LYS A 27 10.59 17.56 16.96
C LYS A 27 11.95 18.26 16.80
N GLU A 28 12.90 17.92 17.66
CA GLU A 28 14.23 18.51 17.76
C GLU A 28 15.25 17.83 16.84
N ALA A 29 14.87 16.74 16.17
CA ALA A 29 15.79 15.90 15.42
C ALA A 29 16.52 16.64 14.28
N PHE A 30 15.88 17.63 13.65
CA PHE A 30 16.52 18.44 12.61
C PHE A 30 17.69 19.27 13.16
N LYS A 31 17.44 20.01 14.26
CA LYS A 31 18.49 20.81 14.94
C LYS A 31 19.63 19.93 15.45
N LEU A 32 19.31 18.72 15.91
CA LEU A 32 20.30 17.73 16.31
C LEU A 32 21.10 17.22 15.10
N GLY A 33 20.45 17.01 13.95
CA GLY A 33 21.08 16.64 12.69
C GLY A 33 22.13 17.65 12.23
N GLU A 34 21.85 18.95 12.35
CA GLU A 34 22.82 20.03 12.08
C GLU A 34 24.06 19.95 12.98
N ALA A 35 23.90 19.40 14.19
CA ALA A 35 24.97 19.15 15.14
C ALA A 35 25.54 17.71 15.08
N ASN A 36 25.29 16.97 13.98
CA ASN A 36 25.70 15.57 13.79
C ASN A 36 25.23 14.61 14.90
N LYS A 37 24.01 14.82 15.42
CA LYS A 37 23.37 13.95 16.40
C LYS A 37 22.08 13.38 15.81
N PHE A 38 21.95 12.06 15.84
CA PHE A 38 20.84 11.35 15.19
C PHE A 38 20.00 10.62 16.24
N PRO A 39 18.95 11.24 16.80
CA PRO A 39 18.10 10.57 17.79
C PRO A 39 17.36 9.39 17.15
N HIS A 40 16.94 8.42 17.96
CA HIS A 40 16.10 7.33 17.47
C HIS A 40 14.80 7.86 16.85
N ALA A 41 14.45 7.30 15.69
CA ALA A 41 13.18 7.53 15.03
C ALA A 41 12.03 6.96 15.88
N LEU A 42 10.86 7.59 15.76
CA LEU A 42 9.68 7.19 16.50
C LEU A 42 9.16 5.83 16.02
N ARG A 43 8.62 5.06 16.97
CA ARG A 43 8.06 3.71 16.75
C ARG A 43 6.54 3.69 16.77
N ASP A 44 5.91 4.75 17.22
CA ASP A 44 4.47 4.82 17.36
C ASP A 44 3.77 4.74 16.01
N CYS A 45 2.62 4.06 16.02
CA CYS A 45 1.71 3.92 14.90
C CYS A 45 0.30 4.16 15.42
N GLY A 46 -0.18 5.39 15.26
CA GLY A 46 -1.52 5.79 15.67
C GLY A 46 -2.54 5.56 14.58
N ARG A 47 -3.72 5.06 14.94
CA ARG A 47 -4.92 5.11 14.10
C ARG A 47 -5.98 6.03 14.68
N ILE A 48 -6.71 6.71 13.81
CA ILE A 48 -7.86 7.52 14.19
C ILE A 48 -8.89 7.54 13.06
N ASN A 49 -10.18 7.57 13.41
CA ASN A 49 -11.24 7.91 12.46
C ASN A 49 -11.59 9.38 12.66
N PRO A 50 -11.11 10.31 11.81
CA PRO A 50 -11.32 11.74 11.99
C PRO A 50 -12.78 12.16 11.79
N SER A 51 -13.61 11.31 11.16
CA SER A 51 -15.04 11.59 10.95
C SER A 51 -15.90 11.26 12.18
N LYS A 52 -15.33 10.67 13.24
CA LYS A 52 -16.05 10.36 14.48
C LYS A 52 -15.80 11.45 15.53
N PRO A 53 -16.85 12.17 15.98
CA PRO A 53 -16.73 13.11 17.09
C PRO A 53 -16.10 12.45 18.31
N GLY A 54 -15.13 13.12 18.94
CA GLY A 54 -14.43 12.61 20.13
C GLY A 54 -13.47 11.44 19.88
N ALA A 55 -13.14 11.11 18.63
CA ALA A 55 -12.19 10.04 18.32
C ALA A 55 -10.86 10.21 19.06
N ARG A 56 -10.32 9.09 19.52
CA ARG A 56 -9.02 8.99 20.21
C ARG A 56 -8.05 8.19 19.35
N TRP A 57 -6.77 8.51 19.47
CA TRP A 57 -5.72 7.73 18.82
C TRP A 57 -5.62 6.34 19.44
N ALA A 58 -5.71 5.31 18.61
CA ALA A 58 -5.38 3.94 18.98
C ALA A 58 -3.91 3.68 18.62
N ILE A 59 -3.04 3.68 19.62
CA ILE A 59 -1.59 3.52 19.44
C ILE A 59 -1.21 2.03 19.40
N ASP A 60 -0.35 1.72 18.43
CA ASP A 60 0.42 0.48 18.28
C ASP A 60 1.91 0.86 18.10
N PHE A 61 2.82 -0.12 18.11
CA PHE A 61 4.25 0.15 17.96
C PHE A 61 4.88 -0.72 16.87
N MET A 62 5.60 -0.08 15.96
CA MET A 62 6.46 -0.78 15.01
C MET A 62 7.58 -1.52 15.75
N PRO A 63 8.05 -2.66 15.22
CA PRO A 63 9.23 -3.35 15.74
C PRO A 63 10.50 -2.47 15.74
N VAL A 64 10.61 -1.56 14.77
CA VAL A 64 11.75 -0.63 14.60
C VAL A 64 11.22 0.78 14.32
N GLY A 65 11.92 1.79 14.84
CA GLY A 65 11.62 3.18 14.54
C GLY A 65 11.90 3.48 13.07
N ARG A 66 11.12 4.36 12.44
CA ARG A 66 11.34 4.67 11.02
C ARG A 66 11.00 6.12 10.70
N VAL A 67 12.00 6.87 10.27
CA VAL A 67 11.82 8.18 9.61
C VAL A 67 11.98 8.02 8.10
N MET A 68 11.40 8.95 7.33
CA MET A 68 11.44 9.03 5.85
C MET A 68 11.06 7.73 5.09
N GLY A 69 10.40 6.78 5.76
CA GLY A 69 9.85 5.61 5.09
C GLY A 69 8.65 5.96 4.22
N ASP A 70 8.29 5.02 3.35
CA ASP A 70 7.05 5.03 2.58
C ASP A 70 6.05 4.03 3.17
N MET A 71 4.77 4.31 2.99
CA MET A 71 3.67 3.41 3.37
C MET A 71 2.70 3.26 2.21
N LEU A 72 2.57 2.05 1.68
CA LEU A 72 1.75 1.73 0.52
C LEU A 72 0.62 0.77 0.89
N ILE A 73 -0.60 1.03 0.43
CA ILE A 73 -1.70 0.07 0.52
C ILE A 73 -1.54 -0.98 -0.59
N LEU A 74 -1.48 -2.25 -0.20
CA LEU A 74 -1.41 -3.38 -1.12
C LEU A 74 -2.83 -3.81 -1.59
N PRO A 75 -2.96 -4.53 -2.72
CA PRO A 75 -4.27 -5.01 -3.20
C PRO A 75 -5.04 -5.87 -2.19
N THR A 76 -4.35 -6.49 -1.23
CA THR A 76 -4.97 -7.28 -0.16
C THR A 76 -5.69 -6.43 0.89
N GLY A 77 -5.39 -5.13 0.95
CA GLY A 77 -5.75 -4.21 2.03
C GLY A 77 -4.78 -4.20 3.20
N ASP A 78 -3.69 -4.95 3.13
CA ASP A 78 -2.57 -4.77 4.04
C ASP A 78 -1.73 -3.56 3.61
N LEU A 79 -0.92 -3.03 4.53
CA LEU A 79 -0.02 -1.92 4.29
C LEU A 79 1.43 -2.43 4.26
N LEU A 80 2.22 -1.98 3.30
CA LEU A 80 3.65 -2.21 3.23
C LEU A 80 4.38 -0.94 3.70
N LEU A 81 5.21 -1.08 4.73
CA LEU A 81 6.11 -0.01 5.18
C LEU A 81 7.52 -0.40 4.77
N LEU A 82 8.20 0.46 4.02
CA LEU A 82 9.57 0.25 3.53
C LEU A 82 10.35 1.57 3.51
N ASN A 83 11.61 1.52 3.10
CA ASN A 83 12.51 2.67 2.99
C ASN A 83 12.79 3.38 4.33
N GLY A 84 13.69 4.35 4.34
CA GLY A 84 14.00 5.17 5.49
C GLY A 84 14.96 4.53 6.49
N ALA A 85 15.06 5.16 7.66
CA ALA A 85 16.14 4.92 8.62
C ALA A 85 15.63 4.91 10.07
N ALA A 86 16.40 4.28 10.96
CA ALA A 86 16.05 4.10 12.37
C ALA A 86 16.49 5.26 13.25
N GLN A 87 17.37 6.14 12.75
CA GLN A 87 17.85 7.32 13.48
C GLN A 87 17.90 8.57 12.61
N GLY A 88 17.75 9.72 13.26
CA GLY A 88 17.83 11.05 12.66
C GLY A 88 16.49 11.56 12.16
N CYS A 89 16.51 12.37 11.10
CA CYS A 89 15.33 12.97 10.51
C CYS A 89 15.35 12.94 8.98
N SER A 90 14.22 13.28 8.36
CA SER A 90 14.18 13.61 6.94
C SER A 90 14.95 14.91 6.69
N GLY A 91 15.67 14.98 5.57
CA GLY A 91 16.41 16.17 5.13
C GLY A 91 17.91 15.92 5.06
N TRP A 92 18.46 15.92 3.84
CA TRP A 92 19.89 15.74 3.58
C TRP A 92 20.51 14.58 4.38
N VAL A 93 21.79 14.65 4.72
CA VAL A 93 22.60 13.64 5.43
C VAL A 93 22.23 13.42 6.91
N PHE A 94 21.02 13.81 7.34
CA PHE A 94 20.63 13.85 8.76
C PHE A 94 20.05 12.54 9.31
N ALA A 95 20.38 11.40 8.71
CA ALA A 95 19.89 10.11 9.15
C ALA A 95 20.96 9.03 9.15
N ARG A 96 20.80 8.03 10.02
CA ARG A 96 21.68 6.88 10.17
C ARG A 96 20.87 5.61 10.37
N GLU A 97 21.53 4.46 10.23
CA GLU A 97 20.93 3.12 10.38
C GLU A 97 19.77 2.88 9.40
N PRO A 98 20.06 2.61 8.11
CA PRO A 98 19.02 2.33 7.12
C PRO A 98 18.19 1.12 7.55
N VAL A 99 16.86 1.24 7.48
CA VAL A 99 15.97 0.14 7.81
C VAL A 99 15.68 -0.68 6.57
N LEU A 100 16.51 -1.68 6.37
CA LEU A 100 16.50 -2.56 5.20
C LEU A 100 15.32 -3.55 5.17
N THR A 101 14.73 -3.84 6.33
CA THR A 101 13.62 -4.78 6.47
C THR A 101 12.28 -4.07 6.28
N PRO A 102 11.47 -4.43 5.26
CA PRO A 102 10.10 -3.96 5.15
C PRO A 102 9.22 -4.58 6.25
N LEU A 103 8.13 -3.89 6.60
CA LEU A 103 7.11 -4.38 7.52
C LEU A 103 5.78 -4.52 6.77
N LEU A 104 5.17 -5.69 6.86
CA LEU A 104 3.76 -5.87 6.51
C LEU A 104 2.91 -5.52 7.72
N TYR A 105 1.94 -4.65 7.52
CA TYR A 105 0.95 -4.28 8.52
C TYR A 105 -0.44 -4.73 8.09
N SER A 106 -1.01 -5.68 8.83
CA SER A 106 -2.35 -6.22 8.56
C SER A 106 -3.41 -5.54 9.43
N PRO A 107 -4.25 -4.63 8.89
CA PRO A 107 -5.03 -3.74 9.73
C PRO A 107 -6.13 -4.43 10.56
N ARG A 108 -6.60 -5.60 10.09
CA ARG A 108 -7.65 -6.42 10.73
C ARG A 108 -7.14 -7.36 11.82
N LYS A 109 -5.83 -7.57 11.95
CA LYS A 109 -5.28 -8.43 13.02
C LYS A 109 -5.40 -7.73 14.38
N ARG A 110 -5.42 -8.54 15.44
CA ARG A 110 -5.34 -8.04 16.83
C ARG A 110 -4.07 -7.21 17.04
N ARG A 111 -4.14 -6.18 17.88
CA ARG A 111 -2.97 -5.38 18.29
C ARG A 111 -1.85 -6.30 18.79
N GLY A 112 -0.60 -5.97 18.47
CA GLY A 112 0.56 -6.82 18.76
C GLY A 112 0.82 -7.95 17.75
N ALA A 113 -0.14 -8.26 16.86
CA ALA A 113 0.05 -9.24 15.77
C ALA A 113 -0.08 -8.60 14.37
N ARG A 114 -0.12 -7.26 14.30
CA ARG A 114 -0.36 -6.52 13.06
C ARG A 114 0.90 -6.37 12.22
N PHE A 115 2.06 -6.24 12.84
CA PHE A 115 3.34 -6.08 12.16
C PHE A 115 4.01 -7.43 11.95
N ARG A 116 4.55 -7.63 10.75
CA ARG A 116 5.39 -8.77 10.41
C ARG A 116 6.57 -8.28 9.57
N ALA A 117 7.79 -8.61 10.01
CA ALA A 117 8.99 -8.37 9.23
C ALA A 117 8.98 -9.22 7.95
N LEU A 118 9.46 -8.64 6.85
CA LEU A 118 9.60 -9.28 5.55
C LEU A 118 11.09 -9.44 5.19
N ALA A 119 11.39 -10.05 4.05
CA ALA A 119 12.76 -10.16 3.57
C ALA A 119 13.40 -8.78 3.39
N ALA A 120 14.63 -8.61 3.90
CA ALA A 120 15.37 -7.35 3.80
C ALA A 120 15.98 -7.17 2.40
N SER A 121 16.09 -5.91 1.97
CA SER A 121 16.96 -5.52 0.86
C SER A 121 18.40 -5.33 1.36
N ASN A 122 19.37 -5.29 0.45
CA ASN A 122 20.73 -4.84 0.73
C ASN A 122 21.00 -3.40 0.27
N ILE A 123 19.96 -2.69 -0.22
CA ILE A 123 20.05 -1.32 -0.73
C ILE A 123 19.43 -0.35 0.29
N PRO A 124 20.22 0.56 0.88
CA PRO A 124 19.70 1.66 1.68
C PRO A 124 18.84 2.61 0.84
N ARG A 125 17.55 2.70 1.18
CA ARG A 125 16.61 3.65 0.55
C ARG A 125 16.38 4.83 1.49
N MET A 126 17.25 5.83 1.40
CA MET A 126 17.31 6.98 2.31
C MET A 126 16.45 8.15 1.81
N TYR A 127 16.72 9.38 2.28
CA TYR A 127 16.02 10.58 1.83
C TYR A 127 15.99 10.68 0.30
N HIS A 128 14.87 11.16 -0.26
CA HIS A 128 14.56 11.10 -1.70
C HIS A 128 14.39 9.70 -2.32
N SER A 129 14.20 8.64 -1.53
CA SER A 129 13.63 7.39 -2.06
C SER A 129 12.14 7.55 -2.37
N SER A 130 11.63 6.70 -3.27
CA SER A 130 10.21 6.62 -3.59
C SER A 130 9.79 5.18 -3.86
N SER A 131 8.49 4.92 -3.72
CA SER A 131 7.90 3.62 -4.00
C SER A 131 6.45 3.71 -4.47
N ALA A 132 6.01 2.74 -5.26
CA ALA A 132 4.65 2.65 -5.77
C ALA A 132 4.23 1.21 -6.05
N VAL A 133 2.96 0.89 -5.79
CA VAL A 133 2.38 -0.39 -6.21
C VAL A 133 2.12 -0.36 -7.72
N LEU A 134 2.59 -1.39 -8.42
CA LEU A 134 2.47 -1.54 -9.87
C LEU A 134 1.20 -2.31 -10.26
N PRO A 135 0.72 -2.19 -11.52
CA PRO A 135 -0.46 -2.91 -12.01
C PRO A 135 -0.38 -4.43 -11.88
N ASP A 136 0.81 -5.02 -11.85
CA ASP A 136 0.99 -6.46 -11.63
C ASP A 136 1.12 -6.83 -10.14
N ALA A 137 0.68 -5.97 -9.24
CA ALA A 137 0.68 -6.15 -7.79
C ALA A 137 2.09 -6.30 -7.17
N THR A 138 3.17 -6.02 -7.89
CA THR A 138 4.50 -5.82 -7.29
C THR A 138 4.69 -4.37 -6.86
N VAL A 139 5.82 -4.06 -6.23
CA VAL A 139 6.13 -2.71 -5.75
C VAL A 139 7.43 -2.23 -6.38
N LEU A 140 7.38 -1.07 -7.04
CA LEU A 140 8.55 -0.33 -7.46
C LEU A 140 9.20 0.31 -6.23
N VAL A 141 10.53 0.17 -6.10
CA VAL A 141 11.33 0.85 -5.08
C VAL A 141 12.52 1.48 -5.77
N ALA A 142 12.69 2.79 -5.63
CA ALA A 142 13.69 3.53 -6.40
C ALA A 142 14.26 4.71 -5.61
N GLY A 143 15.38 5.23 -6.11
CA GLY A 143 15.98 6.46 -5.60
C GLY A 143 16.61 6.32 -4.22
N GLY A 144 16.92 7.49 -3.68
CA GLY A 144 17.78 7.70 -2.52
C GLY A 144 18.86 8.70 -2.89
N ASN A 145 18.72 9.96 -2.50
CA ASN A 145 19.80 10.93 -2.60
C ASN A 145 19.75 11.87 -1.41
N THR A 146 20.59 11.58 -0.43
CA THR A 146 20.73 12.37 0.78
C THR A 146 21.68 13.57 0.61
N ASN A 147 22.34 13.65 -0.55
CA ASN A 147 23.42 14.60 -0.84
C ASN A 147 22.88 15.83 -1.58
N SER A 148 23.62 16.95 -1.51
CA SER A 148 23.26 18.21 -2.20
C SER A 148 23.30 18.11 -3.72
N ALA A 149 24.10 17.19 -4.26
CA ALA A 149 24.19 16.84 -5.67
C ALA A 149 24.28 15.32 -5.82
N TYR A 150 24.45 14.80 -7.05
CA TYR A 150 24.82 13.40 -7.22
C TYR A 150 26.24 13.17 -6.69
N ASN A 151 26.35 12.25 -5.72
CA ASN A 151 27.63 11.86 -5.15
C ASN A 151 27.66 10.36 -4.91
N PHE A 152 28.62 9.67 -5.52
CA PHE A 152 28.72 8.21 -5.51
C PHE A 152 29.86 7.69 -4.60
N SER A 153 30.64 8.57 -3.96
CA SER A 153 31.85 8.18 -3.22
C SER A 153 32.14 9.12 -2.04
N GLY A 154 32.80 8.60 -0.99
CA GLY A 154 33.24 9.43 0.14
C GLY A 154 32.09 9.97 1.01
N VAL A 155 30.91 9.35 0.96
CA VAL A 155 29.72 9.71 1.76
C VAL A 155 29.08 8.46 2.34
N ASP A 156 28.40 8.61 3.48
CA ASP A 156 27.74 7.51 4.21
C ASP A 156 26.68 6.81 3.34
N PHE A 157 25.92 7.58 2.56
CA PHE A 157 24.88 7.07 1.67
C PHE A 157 25.04 7.70 0.27
N PRO A 158 25.73 6.99 -0.66
CA PRO A 158 25.84 7.39 -2.05
C PRO A 158 24.47 7.58 -2.71
N THR A 159 24.41 8.39 -3.77
CA THR A 159 23.23 8.50 -4.63
C THR A 159 22.86 7.13 -5.19
N GLU A 160 21.61 6.72 -4.95
CA GLU A 160 21.08 5.42 -5.36
C GLU A 160 20.21 5.58 -6.62
N VAL A 161 20.72 5.07 -7.74
CA VAL A 161 20.07 5.13 -9.06
C VAL A 161 19.46 3.81 -9.49
N ARG A 162 19.72 2.71 -8.77
CA ARG A 162 19.15 1.39 -9.06
C ARG A 162 17.67 1.38 -8.66
N VAL A 163 16.91 0.61 -9.43
CA VAL A 163 15.49 0.36 -9.20
C VAL A 163 15.32 -1.09 -8.79
N GLU A 164 14.64 -1.32 -7.68
CA GLU A 164 14.22 -2.65 -7.25
C GLU A 164 12.74 -2.86 -7.54
N ARG A 165 12.41 -4.12 -7.77
CA ARG A 165 11.04 -4.59 -7.86
C ARG A 165 10.80 -5.56 -6.72
N TYR A 166 10.07 -5.09 -5.71
CA TYR A 166 9.71 -5.89 -4.55
C TYR A 166 8.47 -6.73 -4.86
N THR A 167 8.57 -8.05 -4.61
CA THR A 167 7.48 -9.01 -4.79
C THR A 167 6.86 -9.34 -3.42
N PRO A 168 5.64 -8.88 -3.12
CA PRO A 168 5.05 -9.12 -1.82
C PRO A 168 4.67 -10.60 -1.60
N PRO A 169 4.48 -11.03 -0.34
CA PRO A 169 4.23 -12.44 0.02
C PRO A 169 3.02 -13.09 -0.67
N TYR A 170 2.02 -12.30 -1.10
CA TYR A 170 0.87 -12.85 -1.84
C TYR A 170 1.20 -13.27 -3.28
N LEU A 171 2.42 -13.00 -3.77
CA LEU A 171 2.95 -13.48 -5.07
C LEU A 171 4.10 -14.49 -4.88
N ALA A 172 4.19 -15.14 -3.72
CA ALA A 172 5.19 -16.17 -3.49
C ALA A 172 5.07 -17.31 -4.54
N PRO A 173 6.17 -17.98 -4.91
CA PRO A 173 6.18 -18.98 -5.99
C PRO A 173 5.11 -20.07 -5.85
N GLU A 174 4.81 -20.50 -4.64
CA GLU A 174 3.80 -21.51 -4.33
C GLU A 174 2.36 -21.02 -4.54
N LEU A 175 2.14 -19.70 -4.58
CA LEU A 175 0.82 -19.09 -4.78
C LEU A 175 0.57 -18.67 -6.23
N VAL A 176 1.63 -18.32 -6.98
CA VAL A 176 1.49 -17.69 -8.29
C VAL A 176 0.83 -18.59 -9.34
N ALA A 177 0.94 -19.92 -9.18
CA ALA A 177 0.28 -20.89 -10.07
C ALA A 177 -1.27 -20.79 -10.02
N THR A 178 -1.82 -20.28 -8.92
CA THR A 178 -3.27 -20.11 -8.71
C THR A 178 -3.73 -18.67 -8.93
N ARG A 179 -2.82 -17.77 -9.30
CA ARG A 179 -3.08 -16.35 -9.48
C ARG A 179 -4.23 -16.13 -10.47
N PRO A 180 -5.26 -15.36 -10.11
CA PRO A 180 -6.36 -15.10 -11.02
C PRO A 180 -5.93 -14.21 -12.19
N GLU A 181 -6.47 -14.49 -13.37
CA GLU A 181 -6.23 -13.71 -14.59
C GLU A 181 -7.54 -13.10 -15.07
N ILE A 182 -7.65 -11.76 -15.02
CA ILE A 182 -8.82 -11.04 -15.52
C ILE A 182 -8.83 -11.10 -17.06
N ASP A 183 -9.97 -11.48 -17.62
CA ASP A 183 -10.24 -11.34 -19.04
C ASP A 183 -10.50 -9.85 -19.35
N LEU A 184 -9.53 -9.19 -20.00
CA LEU A 184 -9.60 -7.77 -20.32
C LEU A 184 -10.77 -7.43 -21.25
N ALA A 185 -11.29 -8.37 -22.02
CA ALA A 185 -12.48 -8.14 -22.85
C ALA A 185 -13.76 -7.97 -22.02
N SER A 186 -13.75 -8.38 -20.74
CA SER A 186 -14.85 -8.14 -19.81
C SER A 186 -14.77 -6.78 -19.11
N VAL A 187 -13.66 -6.06 -19.24
CA VAL A 187 -13.46 -4.75 -18.59
C VAL A 187 -14.17 -3.67 -19.42
N PRO A 188 -15.00 -2.79 -18.81
CA PRO A 188 -15.69 -1.74 -19.54
C PRO A 188 -14.71 -0.75 -20.21
N ALA A 189 -14.64 -0.78 -21.55
CA ALA A 189 -13.73 0.08 -22.33
C ALA A 189 -13.97 1.58 -22.09
N ASN A 190 -15.24 1.96 -21.88
CA ASN A 190 -15.65 3.33 -21.63
C ASN A 190 -15.62 3.70 -20.14
N GLY A 191 -15.10 2.85 -19.25
CA GLY A 191 -15.17 3.06 -17.80
C GLY A 191 -16.54 2.78 -17.21
N VAL A 192 -16.77 3.28 -16.00
CA VAL A 192 -18.00 3.07 -15.20
C VAL A 192 -18.44 4.37 -14.53
N LYS A 193 -19.71 4.43 -14.12
CA LYS A 193 -20.28 5.48 -13.28
C LYS A 193 -20.39 5.02 -11.82
N TYR A 194 -20.70 5.96 -10.94
CA TYR A 194 -21.05 5.65 -9.55
C TYR A 194 -22.34 4.83 -9.50
N GLY A 195 -22.36 3.78 -8.69
CA GLY A 195 -23.53 2.91 -8.55
C GLY A 195 -23.72 1.88 -9.69
N ASP A 196 -22.83 1.82 -10.67
CA ASP A 196 -22.82 0.78 -11.70
C ASP A 196 -22.45 -0.60 -11.16
N LYS A 197 -22.84 -1.64 -11.92
CA LYS A 197 -22.37 -3.01 -11.73
C LYS A 197 -21.13 -3.26 -12.59
N LEU A 198 -19.97 -3.38 -11.96
CA LEU A 198 -18.73 -3.81 -12.62
C LEU A 198 -18.70 -5.35 -12.68
N THR A 199 -18.85 -5.90 -13.88
CA THR A 199 -18.80 -7.35 -14.09
C THR A 199 -17.51 -7.73 -14.78
N LEU A 200 -16.72 -8.60 -14.13
CA LEU A 200 -15.46 -9.10 -14.65
C LEU A 200 -15.55 -10.61 -14.85
N ARG A 201 -14.89 -11.10 -15.89
CA ARG A 201 -14.57 -12.52 -16.08
C ARG A 201 -13.11 -12.72 -15.72
N PHE A 202 -12.80 -13.87 -15.11
CA PHE A 202 -11.42 -14.23 -14.81
C PHE A 202 -11.24 -15.75 -14.82
N THR A 203 -10.00 -16.20 -14.88
CA THR A 203 -9.65 -17.63 -14.70
C THR A 203 -8.77 -17.81 -13.47
N SER A 204 -8.82 -19.01 -12.86
CA SER A 204 -7.87 -19.43 -11.83
C SER A 204 -7.68 -20.94 -11.91
N ARG A 205 -6.41 -21.39 -11.85
CA ARG A 205 -6.01 -22.80 -12.03
C ARG A 205 -5.90 -23.59 -10.71
N GLY A 206 -6.38 -23.02 -9.61
CA GLY A 206 -6.36 -23.64 -8.28
C GLY A 206 -7.60 -24.50 -7.97
N PRO A 207 -7.71 -24.98 -6.72
CA PRO A 207 -8.91 -25.66 -6.24
C PRO A 207 -10.16 -24.80 -6.42
N ALA A 208 -11.34 -25.43 -6.43
CA ALA A 208 -12.62 -24.75 -6.54
C ALA A 208 -12.69 -23.51 -5.63
N VAL A 209 -13.23 -22.43 -6.20
CA VAL A 209 -13.31 -21.11 -5.58
C VAL A 209 -14.77 -20.81 -5.28
N THR A 210 -15.05 -20.39 -4.06
CA THR A 210 -16.36 -19.90 -3.63
C THR A 210 -16.37 -18.37 -3.57
N GLU A 211 -17.55 -17.75 -3.48
CA GLU A 211 -17.64 -16.30 -3.30
C GLU A 211 -16.89 -15.81 -2.03
N ALA A 212 -16.88 -16.61 -0.97
CA ALA A 212 -16.19 -16.27 0.29
C ALA A 212 -14.67 -16.18 0.14
N ASP A 213 -14.10 -16.84 -0.88
CA ASP A 213 -12.68 -16.78 -1.22
C ASP A 213 -12.32 -15.51 -2.01
N MET A 214 -13.33 -14.78 -2.49
CA MET A 214 -13.17 -13.67 -3.42
C MET A 214 -13.11 -12.33 -2.72
N LYS A 215 -12.35 -11.42 -3.35
CA LYS A 215 -12.38 -10.00 -3.02
C LYS A 215 -12.06 -9.20 -4.26
N VAL A 216 -12.86 -8.18 -4.54
CA VAL A 216 -12.60 -7.20 -5.59
C VAL A 216 -12.16 -5.91 -4.93
N THR A 217 -11.00 -5.39 -5.33
CA THR A 217 -10.51 -4.11 -4.81
C THR A 217 -10.24 -3.14 -5.94
N MET A 218 -10.52 -1.87 -5.69
CA MET A 218 -10.25 -0.78 -6.61
C MET A 218 -9.28 0.21 -5.95
N TYR A 219 -8.15 0.44 -6.60
CA TYR A 219 -7.00 1.14 -6.04
C TYR A 219 -6.62 2.36 -6.86
N ALA A 220 -6.58 3.54 -6.24
CA ALA A 220 -5.91 4.71 -6.79
C ALA A 220 -4.43 4.63 -6.38
N PRO A 221 -3.48 4.44 -7.32
CA PRO A 221 -2.06 4.40 -6.99
C PRO A 221 -1.56 5.78 -6.54
N PRO A 222 -0.58 5.83 -5.62
CA PRO A 222 -0.06 7.08 -5.12
C PRO A 222 0.91 7.77 -6.08
N PHE A 223 1.02 9.08 -5.91
CA PHE A 223 2.23 9.81 -6.21
C PHE A 223 3.09 9.87 -4.93
N THR A 224 4.25 9.22 -4.93
CA THR A 224 5.10 9.12 -3.74
C THR A 224 6.34 9.99 -3.88
N THR A 225 6.56 10.88 -2.91
CA THR A 225 7.80 11.64 -2.78
C THR A 225 8.03 12.04 -1.32
N HIS A 226 9.27 12.15 -0.88
CA HIS A 226 9.65 12.64 0.45
C HIS A 226 8.95 11.90 1.62
N GLY A 227 8.80 10.57 1.52
CA GLY A 227 8.14 9.75 2.55
C GLY A 227 6.61 9.92 2.61
N PHE A 228 6.01 10.48 1.55
CA PHE A 228 4.59 10.78 1.47
C PHE A 228 3.97 10.21 0.19
N SER A 229 3.14 9.17 0.35
CA SER A 229 2.39 8.52 -0.72
C SER A 229 1.01 9.14 -0.87
N GLN A 230 0.94 10.20 -1.67
CA GLN A 230 -0.22 11.06 -1.88
C GLN A 230 -1.32 10.33 -2.65
N ASN A 231 -2.58 10.69 -2.39
CA ASN A 231 -3.75 10.23 -3.15
C ASN A 231 -4.06 8.71 -3.10
N GLN A 232 -3.23 7.87 -2.46
CA GLN A 232 -3.54 6.45 -2.39
C GLN A 232 -4.89 6.19 -1.71
N ARG A 233 -5.67 5.31 -2.32
CA ARG A 233 -6.97 4.89 -1.78
C ARG A 233 -7.30 3.50 -2.28
N LEU A 234 -7.55 2.59 -1.36
CA LEU A 234 -8.08 1.26 -1.68
C LEU A 234 -9.54 1.15 -1.24
N LEU A 235 -10.39 0.72 -2.15
CA LEU A 235 -11.78 0.39 -1.91
C LEU A 235 -11.94 -1.12 -1.99
N VAL A 236 -12.56 -1.72 -0.98
CA VAL A 236 -13.03 -3.11 -1.07
C VAL A 236 -14.48 -3.07 -1.53
N LEU A 237 -14.74 -3.57 -2.73
CA LEU A 237 -16.07 -3.50 -3.35
C LEU A 237 -16.98 -4.62 -2.84
N GLN A 238 -18.29 -4.36 -2.82
CA GLN A 238 -19.29 -5.37 -2.52
C GLN A 238 -19.48 -6.28 -3.74
N VAL A 239 -19.26 -7.57 -3.57
CA VAL A 239 -19.62 -8.58 -4.58
C VAL A 239 -21.13 -8.81 -4.49
N THR A 240 -21.82 -8.71 -5.62
CA THR A 240 -23.28 -8.87 -5.70
C THR A 240 -23.69 -10.11 -6.49
N ALA A 241 -22.77 -10.70 -7.25
CA ALA A 241 -22.98 -11.97 -7.92
C ALA A 241 -21.64 -12.65 -8.18
N PHE A 242 -21.61 -13.97 -8.03
CA PHE A 242 -20.48 -14.83 -8.37
C PHE A 242 -21.01 -16.08 -9.07
N LYS A 243 -20.45 -16.39 -10.25
CA LYS A 243 -20.82 -17.58 -11.02
C LYS A 243 -19.54 -18.35 -11.41
N PRO A 244 -19.30 -19.54 -10.85
CA PRO A 244 -18.23 -20.43 -11.29
C PRO A 244 -18.65 -21.24 -12.52
N GLU A 245 -17.69 -21.51 -13.41
CA GLU A 245 -17.83 -22.34 -14.61
C GLU A 245 -16.51 -23.05 -14.90
N GLY A 246 -16.26 -24.16 -14.20
CA GLY A 246 -14.97 -24.86 -14.23
C GLY A 246 -13.86 -23.97 -13.64
N ASN A 247 -12.83 -23.68 -14.43
CA ASN A 247 -11.73 -22.77 -14.05
C ASN A 247 -11.97 -21.31 -14.47
N LYS A 248 -13.14 -21.02 -15.06
CA LYS A 248 -13.59 -19.68 -15.43
C LYS A 248 -14.62 -19.20 -14.43
N TYR A 249 -14.62 -17.90 -14.16
CA TYR A 249 -15.46 -17.29 -13.15
C TYR A 249 -15.99 -15.96 -13.66
N LYS A 250 -17.22 -15.64 -13.30
CA LYS A 250 -17.82 -14.32 -13.49
C LYS A 250 -18.11 -13.71 -12.13
N ILE A 251 -17.62 -12.51 -11.88
CA ILE A 251 -17.82 -11.78 -10.64
C ILE A 251 -18.39 -10.40 -10.94
N THR A 252 -19.46 -10.03 -10.26
CA THR A 252 -20.05 -8.69 -10.35
C THR A 252 -19.87 -8.00 -9.01
N ALA A 253 -19.26 -6.81 -9.06
CA ALA A 253 -19.07 -5.95 -7.90
C ALA A 253 -19.76 -4.60 -8.10
N GLN A 254 -20.27 -4.04 -7.01
CA GLN A 254 -20.86 -2.72 -6.97
C GLN A 254 -19.75 -1.66 -7.01
N THR A 255 -19.78 -0.75 -8.00
CA THR A 255 -18.87 0.41 -8.00
C THR A 255 -19.23 1.35 -6.85
N PRO A 256 -18.31 2.23 -6.42
CA PRO A 256 -18.60 3.19 -5.35
C PRO A 256 -19.84 4.02 -5.66
N SER A 257 -20.62 4.36 -4.63
CA SER A 257 -21.89 5.06 -4.83
C SER A 257 -21.76 6.58 -4.96
N LYS A 258 -20.62 7.15 -4.57
CA LYS A 258 -20.43 8.61 -4.55
C LYS A 258 -18.95 9.04 -4.70
N PRO A 259 -18.69 10.23 -5.27
CA PRO A 259 -17.34 10.78 -5.45
C PRO A 259 -16.52 10.94 -4.17
N THR A 260 -17.16 11.15 -3.03
CA THR A 260 -16.44 11.28 -1.74
C THR A 260 -15.74 9.99 -1.33
N LEU A 261 -16.27 8.83 -1.74
CA LEU A 261 -15.63 7.53 -1.54
C LEU A 261 -14.53 7.27 -2.57
N ALA A 262 -14.71 7.71 -3.81
CA ALA A 262 -13.77 7.51 -4.90
C ALA A 262 -13.82 8.70 -5.86
N PRO A 263 -12.90 9.67 -5.80
CA PRO A 263 -12.88 10.78 -6.75
C PRO A 263 -12.82 10.28 -8.20
N PRO A 264 -13.39 11.00 -9.18
CA PRO A 264 -13.32 10.59 -10.58
C PRO A 264 -11.87 10.42 -11.04
N GLY A 265 -11.60 9.41 -11.88
CA GLY A 265 -10.24 9.12 -12.32
C GLY A 265 -10.00 7.65 -12.65
N TYR A 266 -8.73 7.32 -12.89
CA TYR A 266 -8.31 5.96 -13.19
C TYR A 266 -7.96 5.18 -11.93
N TYR A 267 -8.43 3.94 -11.89
CA TYR A 267 -8.19 3.01 -10.80
C TYR A 267 -7.71 1.66 -11.33
N LEU A 268 -6.84 1.03 -10.57
CA LEU A 268 -6.44 -0.35 -10.75
C LEU A 268 -7.46 -1.25 -10.04
N VAL A 269 -8.17 -2.09 -10.79
CA VAL A 269 -9.08 -3.09 -10.25
C VAL A 269 -8.37 -4.44 -10.18
N PHE A 270 -8.31 -5.00 -8.98
CA PHE A 270 -7.77 -6.34 -8.73
C PHE A 270 -8.90 -7.29 -8.34
N VAL A 271 -8.84 -8.52 -8.88
CA VAL A 271 -9.60 -9.65 -8.39
C VAL A 271 -8.66 -10.49 -7.54
N LEU A 272 -9.01 -10.75 -6.29
CA LEU A 272 -8.26 -11.59 -5.37
C LEU A 272 -8.99 -12.91 -5.16
N VAL A 273 -8.28 -14.02 -5.32
CA VAL A 273 -8.74 -15.38 -5.00
C VAL A 273 -7.89 -15.88 -3.85
N LYS A 274 -8.49 -16.24 -2.70
CA LYS A 274 -7.79 -16.77 -1.53
C LYS A 274 -6.57 -15.92 -1.10
N GLY A 275 -6.70 -14.60 -1.26
CA GLY A 275 -5.66 -13.62 -0.91
C GLY A 275 -4.62 -13.31 -2.00
N VAL A 276 -4.63 -14.03 -3.13
CA VAL A 276 -3.71 -13.80 -4.26
C VAL A 276 -4.35 -12.84 -5.27
N PRO A 277 -3.77 -11.65 -5.52
CA PRO A 277 -4.30 -10.69 -6.49
C PRO A 277 -3.94 -11.02 -7.93
N SER A 278 -4.86 -10.73 -8.84
CA SER A 278 -4.61 -10.74 -10.28
C SER A 278 -3.56 -9.68 -10.67
N LYS A 279 -3.17 -9.66 -11.95
CA LYS A 279 -2.76 -8.36 -12.54
C LYS A 279 -4.01 -7.47 -12.59
N ALA A 280 -3.86 -6.18 -12.33
CA ALA A 280 -4.97 -5.25 -12.35
C ALA A 280 -5.43 -4.95 -13.77
N ALA A 281 -6.71 -4.62 -13.88
CA ALA A 281 -7.27 -3.93 -15.03
C ALA A 281 -7.43 -2.44 -14.70
N TRP A 282 -7.16 -1.56 -15.66
CA TRP A 282 -7.48 -0.14 -15.51
C TRP A 282 -8.97 0.09 -15.75
N VAL A 283 -9.63 0.79 -14.83
CA VAL A 283 -11.02 1.23 -14.96
C VAL A 283 -11.09 2.72 -14.63
N LYS A 284 -11.72 3.50 -15.52
CA LYS A 284 -12.00 4.91 -15.27
C LYS A 284 -13.37 5.06 -14.61
N ILE A 285 -13.44 5.81 -13.52
CA ILE A 285 -14.70 6.31 -12.96
C ILE A 285 -14.99 7.68 -13.55
N HIS A 286 -16.18 7.83 -14.13
CA HIS A 286 -16.69 9.12 -14.58
C HIS A 286 -17.42 9.87 -13.47
N PRO A 287 -17.51 11.21 -13.57
CA PRO A 287 -18.35 12.03 -12.69
C PRO A 287 -19.80 11.55 -12.61
#